data_AF-A0A6L5PZ26-F1
#
_entry.id   AF-A0A6L5PZ26-F1
#
_cell.length_a   1.000
_cell.length_b   1.000
_cell.length_c   1.000
_cell.angle_alpha   90.00
_cell.angle_beta   90.00
_cell.angle_gamma   90.00
#
_symmetry.space_group_name_H-M   'P 1'
#
loop_
_entity.id
_entity.type
_entity.pdbx_description
1 polymer ?
#
loop_
_entity_poly.entity_id
_entity_poly.type
_entity_poly.pdbx_seq_one_letter_code
_entity_poly.pdbx_strand_id
1 'polypeptide(L)' 'MFKKKPILCKSCKKEIQTYEKAWIHMPFPASGMTNVRKYIELDGEVYCGSCIQVVNKTK' A
#
# COMPACT_ATOMS: atom_id res chain seq x y z
N MET A 1 21.02 1.75 -12.37
CA MET A 1 20.36 1.14 -11.19
C MET A 1 18.97 1.74 -11.04
N PHE A 2 17.91 0.98 -11.27
CA PHE A 2 16.53 1.44 -11.10
C PHE A 2 16.31 1.82 -9.63
N LYS A 3 16.34 3.12 -9.31
CA LYS A 3 15.94 3.62 -8.00
C LYS A 3 14.46 3.30 -7.84
N LYS A 4 14.12 2.23 -7.11
CA LYS A 4 12.73 1.94 -6.76
C LYS A 4 12.18 3.15 -6.03
N LYS A 5 10.99 3.62 -6.42
CA LYS A 5 10.31 4.67 -5.68
C LYS A 5 10.06 4.15 -4.25
N PRO A 6 10.37 4.94 -3.21
CA PRO A 6 10.07 4.53 -1.85
C PRO A 6 8.55 4.41 -1.71
N ILE A 7 8.08 3.30 -1.12
CA ILE A 7 6.67 3.11 -0.81
C ILE A 7 6.42 3.80 0.52
N LEU A 8 5.58 4.84 0.52
CA LEU A 8 5.27 5.60 1.72
C LEU A 8 3.89 5.22 2.25
N CYS A 9 3.75 5.13 3.57
CA CYS A 9 2.46 4.99 4.21
C CYS A 9 1.56 6.19 3.85
N LYS A 10 0.36 5.93 3.34
CA LYS A 10 -0.57 6.99 2.91
C LYS A 10 -0.95 7.93 4.07
N SER A 11 -1.01 7.41 5.30
CA SER A 11 -1.42 8.18 6.48
C SER A 11 -0.27 8.96 7.13
N CYS A 12 0.84 8.32 7.45
CA CYS A 12 1.93 8.96 8.21
C CYS A 12 3.16 9.33 7.37
N LYS A 13 3.15 9.05 6.05
CA LYS A 13 4.27 9.27 5.11
C LYS A 13 5.57 8.55 5.46
N LYS A 14 5.58 7.69 6.49
CA LYS A 14 6.70 6.82 6.83
C LYS A 14 7.02 5.92 5.64
N GLU A 15 8.29 5.81 5.29
CA GLU A 15 8.75 4.82 4.32
C GLU A 15 8.57 3.40 4.87
N ILE A 16 7.94 2.56 4.06
CA ILE A 16 7.75 1.14 4.34
C ILE A 16 8.99 0.41 3.87
N GLN A 17 9.67 -0.22 4.83
CA GLN A 17 10.94 -0.90 4.58
C GLN A 17 10.74 -2.22 3.84
N THR A 18 11.82 -2.69 3.20
CA THR A 18 11.81 -4.01 2.56
C THR A 18 11.57 -5.08 3.63
N TYR A 19 10.66 -6.03 3.37
CA TYR A 19 10.21 -7.07 4.30
C TYR A 19 9.36 -6.58 5.50
N GLU A 20 9.08 -5.28 5.61
CA GLU A 20 8.09 -4.78 6.58
C GLU A 20 6.69 -5.27 6.20
N LYS A 21 5.92 -5.75 7.18
CA LYS A 21 4.51 -6.07 6.96
C LYS A 21 3.74 -4.78 6.68
N ALA A 22 3.03 -4.76 5.56
CA ALA A 22 2.23 -3.64 5.12
C ALA A 22 0.87 -4.11 4.63
N TRP A 23 -0.10 -3.19 4.64
CA TRP A 23 -1.47 -3.44 4.19
C TRP A 23 -1.77 -2.56 3.01
N ILE A 24 -2.49 -3.11 2.03
CA ILE A 24 -2.88 -2.39 0.83
C ILE A 24 -4.39 -2.26 0.87
N HIS A 25 -4.88 -1.02 0.83
CA HIS A 25 -6.30 -0.80 0.59
C HIS A 25 -6.53 -0.87 -0.92
N MET A 26 -7.10 -1.98 -1.36
CA MET A 26 -7.34 -2.26 -2.77
C MET A 26 -8.80 -2.70 -2.93
N PRO A 27 -9.59 -2.02 -3.78
CA PRO A 27 -10.92 -2.50 -4.13
C PRO A 27 -10.80 -3.83 -4.86
N PHE A 28 -11.75 -4.73 -4.63
CA PHE A 28 -11.81 -5.98 -5.38
C PHE A 28 -11.99 -5.65 -6.87
N PRO A 29 -11.16 -6.21 -7.77
CA PRO A 29 -11.21 -5.84 -9.18
C PRO A 29 -12.53 -6.27 -9.81
N ALA A 30 -13.04 -5.47 -10.74
CA ALA A 30 -14.31 -5.73 -11.42
C ALA A 30 -14.26 -7.01 -12.30
N SER A 31 -13.08 -7.37 -12.82
CA SER A 31 -12.84 -8.60 -13.56
C SER A 31 -11.34 -8.92 -13.62
N GLY A 32 -11.00 -10.21 -13.85
CA GLY A 32 -9.63 -10.68 -14.05
C GLY A 32 -8.74 -10.70 -12.80
N MET A 33 -7.43 -10.87 -13.01
CA MET A 33 -6.40 -10.79 -11.96
C MET A 33 -5.67 -9.45 -12.02
N THR A 34 -5.54 -8.76 -10.88
CA THR A 34 -4.74 -7.54 -10.82
C THR A 34 -3.29 -7.83 -10.48
N ASN A 35 -2.37 -7.21 -11.21
CA ASN A 35 -0.95 -7.20 -10.84
C ASN A 35 -0.74 -6.29 -9.63
N VAL A 36 -0.71 -6.89 -8.43
CA VAL A 36 -0.62 -6.18 -7.15
C VAL A 36 0.63 -5.29 -7.08
N ARG A 37 1.77 -5.75 -7.62
CA ARG A 37 3.02 -4.97 -7.60
C ARG A 37 2.91 -3.70 -8.43
N LYS A 38 2.36 -3.80 -9.65
CA LYS A 38 2.14 -2.64 -10.51
C LYS A 38 1.09 -1.69 -9.95
N TYR A 39 0.07 -2.22 -9.27
CA TYR A 39 -0.92 -1.41 -8.57
C TYR A 39 -0.28 -0.55 -7.48
N ILE A 40 0.55 -1.14 -6.61
CA ILE A 40 1.28 -0.40 -5.56
C ILE A 40 2.19 0.69 -6.14
N GLU A 41 2.87 0.41 -7.25
CA GLU A 41 3.78 1.37 -7.90
C GLU A 41 3.07 2.58 -8.51
N LEU A 42 1.79 2.45 -8.89
CA LEU A 42 1.00 3.48 -9.56
C LEU A 42 0.10 4.25 -8.57
N ASP A 43 -0.85 3.55 -7.95
CA ASP A 43 -1.99 4.17 -7.24
C ASP A 43 -2.32 3.47 -5.91
N GLY A 44 -1.61 2.41 -5.55
CA GLY A 44 -1.93 1.61 -4.39
C GLY A 44 -1.73 2.37 -3.09
N GLU A 45 -2.80 2.47 -2.30
CA GLU A 45 -2.72 3.02 -0.95
C GLU A 45 -2.15 1.99 0.01
N VAL A 46 -0.89 2.19 0.40
CA VAL A 46 -0.19 1.31 1.34
C VAL A 46 -0.19 1.93 2.74
N TYR A 47 -0.45 1.11 3.75
CA TYR A 47 -0.52 1.50 5.15
C TYR A 47 0.43 0.65 5.99
N CYS A 48 1.14 1.29 6.92
CA CYS A 48 1.91 0.58 7.93
C CYS A 48 0.99 0.00 9.03
N GLY A 49 1.51 -0.91 9.85
CA GLY A 49 0.73 -1.59 10.90
C GLY A 49 0.08 -0.64 11.92
N SER A 50 0.68 0.52 12.19
CA SER A 50 0.11 1.52 13.09
C SER A 50 -1.08 2.27 12.46
N CYS A 51 -1.05 2.48 11.14
CA CYS A 51 -2.05 3.29 10.44
C CYS A 51 -3.23 2.48 9.91
N ILE A 52 -3.06 1.18 9.63
CA ILE A 52 -4.15 0.36 9.08
C ILE A 52 -5.36 0.29 10.03
N GLN A 53 -5.12 0.31 11.35
CA GLN A 53 -6.18 0.31 12.36
C GLN A 53 -7.01 1.60 12.35
N VAL A 54 -6.42 2.73 11.90
CA VAL A 54 -7.14 4.00 11.77
C VAL A 54 -8.12 3.91 10.62
N VAL A 55 -7.67 3.42 9.45
CA VAL A 55 -8.49 3.33 8.24
C VAL A 55 -9.67 2.37 8.40
N ASN A 56 -9.46 1.26 9.11
CA ASN A 56 -10.50 0.24 9.30
C ASN A 56 -11.60 0.64 10.30
N LYS A 57 -11.36 1.66 11.13
CA LYS A 57 -12.34 2.17 12.11
C LYS A 57 -13.22 3.28 11.55
N THR A 58 -12.77 3.95 10.49
CA THR A 58 -13.48 5.10 9.89
C THR A 58 -14.38 4.68 8.72
N LYS A 59 -14.68 3.39 8.56
CA LYS A 59 -15.51 2.86 7.48
C LYS A 59 -16.81 2.28 8.02
#